data_AF-A0A329SPT4-F1
#
_entry.id   AF-A0A329SPT4-F1
#
_cell.length_a   1.000
_cell.length_b   1.000
_cell.length_c   1.000
_cell.angle_alpha   90.00
_cell.angle_beta   90.00
_cell.angle_gamma   90.00
#
_symmetry.space_group_name_H-M   'P 1'
#
loop_
_entity.id
_entity.type
_entity.pdbx_description
1 polymer ?
#
loop_
_entity_poly.entity_id
_entity_poly.type
_entity_poly.pdbx_seq_one_letter_code
_entity_poly.pdbx_strand_id
1 'polypeptide(L)'
;MVANIVIHSPTTSLTRGTKSFTPTDVTLYRHCDYPGEQIFDEVRFEVSSNPIDSCYSEAYVIHRQLHVPTDKIIAWNRCRDQEDPFTGVAPVLDANSTTTPVTAPGVRQLPDLEAEPQGPGQRFVTFRLTQMQNLYHQIINPAAQTDDAKDLMFSTPQISTFDLYISNMFVPPEVHGIFIDRVVFTLICVQRRQTHT
;
A
#
# COMPACT_ATOMS: atom_id res chain seq x y z
N MET A 1 -11.51 9.71 0.87
CA MET A 1 -10.13 10.11 0.49
C MET A 1 -9.35 8.83 0.22
N VAL A 2 -8.42 8.85 -0.74
CA VAL A 2 -7.58 7.69 -1.08
C VAL A 2 -6.15 8.18 -1.26
N ALA A 3 -5.19 7.58 -0.58
CA ALA A 3 -3.77 7.84 -0.79
C ALA A 3 -3.21 6.83 -1.78
N ASN A 4 -2.53 7.32 -2.83
CA ASN A 4 -1.81 6.51 -3.81
C ASN A 4 -0.31 6.68 -3.56
N ILE A 5 0.38 5.57 -3.33
CA ILE A 5 1.81 5.57 -3.06
C ILE A 5 2.48 4.62 -4.04
N VAL A 6 3.52 5.11 -4.71
CA VAL A 6 4.38 4.29 -5.53
C VAL A 6 5.73 4.17 -4.86
N ILE A 7 6.12 2.95 -4.49
CA ILE A 7 7.40 2.64 -3.84
C ILE A 7 8.29 1.90 -4.82
N HIS A 8 9.52 2.36 -4.97
CA HIS A 8 10.52 1.62 -5.72
C HIS A 8 10.99 0.41 -4.93
N SER A 9 11.13 -0.72 -5.64
CA SER A 9 11.70 -1.93 -5.08
C SER A 9 13.06 -1.66 -4.45
N PRO A 10 13.31 -2.14 -3.22
CA PRO A 10 14.62 -2.00 -2.59
C PRO A 10 15.67 -2.77 -3.40
N THR A 11 16.86 -2.21 -3.51
CA THR A 11 18.02 -2.94 -4.03
C THR A 11 18.46 -3.94 -2.97
N THR A 12 18.59 -5.20 -3.37
CA THR A 12 19.14 -6.26 -2.54
C THR A 12 20.61 -6.47 -2.86
N SER A 13 21.45 -6.49 -1.83
CA SER A 13 22.85 -6.90 -1.96
C SER A 13 23.15 -8.07 -1.06
N LEU A 14 23.92 -9.03 -1.57
CA LEU A 14 24.47 -10.15 -0.80
C LEU A 14 25.92 -9.83 -0.48
N THR A 15 26.27 -9.73 0.80
CA THR A 15 27.67 -9.59 1.22
C THR A 15 28.19 -10.94 1.68
N ARG A 16 28.92 -11.65 0.83
CA ARG A 16 29.52 -12.95 1.18
C ARG A 16 31.03 -12.75 1.34
N GLY A 17 31.56 -12.87 2.56
CA GLY A 17 32.96 -12.58 2.92
C GLY A 17 34.04 -12.94 1.88
N THR A 18 34.68 -14.12 1.98
CA THR A 18 35.77 -14.57 1.08
C THR A 18 35.35 -15.63 0.05
N LYS A 19 34.05 -15.94 -0.06
CA LYS A 19 33.53 -16.95 -0.98
C LYS A 19 33.12 -16.32 -2.32
N SER A 20 33.43 -17.00 -3.43
CA SER A 20 33.07 -16.52 -4.78
C SER A 20 31.56 -16.50 -4.99
N PHE A 21 31.06 -15.44 -5.60
CA PHE A 21 29.68 -15.38 -6.10
C PHE A 21 29.50 -16.37 -7.25
N THR A 22 28.47 -17.20 -7.16
CA THR A 22 28.01 -18.04 -8.27
C THR A 22 26.78 -17.36 -8.90
N PRO A 23 26.52 -17.46 -10.21
CA PRO A 23 25.34 -16.85 -10.85
C PRO A 23 23.98 -17.28 -10.27
N THR A 24 23.94 -18.34 -9.48
CA THR A 24 22.76 -18.86 -8.76
C THR A 24 22.51 -18.18 -7.41
N ASP A 25 23.46 -17.38 -6.93
CA ASP A 25 23.38 -16.67 -5.64
C ASP A 25 22.54 -15.40 -5.83
N VAL A 26 21.22 -15.55 -5.73
CA VAL A 26 20.26 -14.44 -5.82
C VAL A 26 19.59 -14.18 -4.48
N THR A 27 19.46 -12.89 -4.14
CA THR A 27 18.68 -12.46 -2.98
C THR A 27 17.20 -12.40 -3.35
N LEU A 28 16.37 -13.05 -2.55
CA LEU A 28 14.92 -12.98 -2.68
C LEU A 28 14.31 -12.26 -1.48
N TYR A 29 13.22 -11.55 -1.71
CA TYR A 29 12.43 -10.92 -0.67
C TYR A 29 10.94 -10.98 -1.00
N ARG A 30 10.10 -10.81 0.01
CA ARG A 30 8.66 -10.63 -0.12
C ARG A 30 8.19 -9.43 0.67
N HIS A 31 7.02 -8.92 0.30
CA HIS A 31 6.28 -7.99 1.14
C HIS A 31 5.61 -8.74 2.31
N CYS A 32 5.25 -8.02 3.36
CA CYS A 32 4.32 -8.51 4.37
C CYS A 32 2.93 -8.72 3.76
N ASP A 33 2.09 -9.52 4.41
CA ASP A 33 0.68 -9.62 4.01
C ASP A 33 -0.01 -8.26 4.21
N TYR A 34 -0.80 -7.85 3.22
CA TYR A 34 -1.49 -6.56 3.16
C TYR A 34 -0.57 -5.36 3.43
N PRO A 35 0.44 -5.11 2.57
CA PRO A 35 1.39 -4.01 2.79
C PRO A 35 0.68 -2.64 2.80
N GLY A 36 -0.40 -2.47 2.02
CA GLY A 36 -1.22 -1.25 2.04
C GLY A 36 -2.05 -1.03 3.31
N GLU A 37 -2.17 -2.03 4.20
CA GLU A 37 -2.74 -1.87 5.55
C GLU A 37 -1.65 -1.51 6.59
N GLN A 38 -0.41 -1.90 6.34
CA GLN A 38 0.71 -1.71 7.25
C GLN A 38 1.58 -0.48 6.96
N ILE A 39 1.59 0.03 5.72
CA ILE A 39 2.46 1.14 5.31
C ILE A 39 2.27 2.40 6.16
N PHE A 40 1.05 2.64 6.63
CA PHE A 40 0.72 3.71 7.54
C PHE A 40 0.60 3.17 8.97
N ASP A 41 1.55 3.54 9.82
CA ASP A 41 1.42 3.32 11.25
C ASP A 41 0.24 4.13 11.81
N GLU A 42 0.06 5.35 11.28
CA GLU A 42 -0.97 6.27 11.73
C GLU A 42 -1.37 7.26 10.63
N VAL A 43 -2.66 7.56 10.56
CA VAL A 43 -3.24 8.62 9.71
C VAL A 43 -4.07 9.53 10.60
N ARG A 44 -3.77 10.83 10.59
CA ARG A 44 -4.47 11.85 11.38
C ARG A 44 -5.13 12.88 10.49
N PHE A 45 -6.34 13.29 10.84
CA PHE A 45 -6.98 14.46 10.27
C PHE A 45 -6.96 15.60 11.29
N GLU A 46 -6.25 16.68 10.95
CA GLU A 46 -5.98 17.80 11.83
C GLU A 46 -6.60 19.09 11.30
N VAL A 47 -7.23 19.84 12.19
CA VAL A 47 -7.74 21.18 11.90
C VAL A 47 -7.19 22.13 12.95
N SER A 48 -6.51 23.19 12.52
CA SER A 48 -5.88 24.16 13.43
C SER A 48 -4.98 23.48 14.47
N SER A 49 -4.22 22.48 14.03
CA SER A 49 -3.31 21.66 14.85
C SER A 49 -3.98 20.80 15.94
N ASN A 50 -5.30 20.63 15.88
CA ASN A 50 -6.04 19.69 16.73
C ASN A 50 -6.41 18.42 15.93
N PRO A 51 -5.98 17.23 16.35
CA PRO A 51 -6.38 15.97 15.70
C PRO A 51 -7.85 15.67 16.02
N ILE A 52 -8.70 15.73 14.99
CA ILE A 52 -10.13 15.41 15.10
C ILE A 52 -10.34 13.89 15.11
N ASP A 53 -9.58 13.18 14.28
CA ASP A 53 -9.60 11.72 14.20
C ASP A 53 -8.22 11.15 13.88
N SER A 54 -7.98 9.92 14.33
CA SER A 54 -6.73 9.20 14.13
C SER A 54 -6.99 7.71 13.94
N CYS A 55 -6.51 7.17 12.83
CA CYS A 55 -6.58 5.75 12.52
C CYS A 55 -5.18 5.14 12.54
N TYR A 56 -5.06 3.93 13.08
CA TYR A 56 -3.82 3.17 13.14
C TYR A 56 -3.88 1.95 12.22
N SER A 57 -2.75 1.29 11.98
CA SER A 57 -2.67 0.14 11.08
C SER A 57 -3.66 -0.99 11.44
N GLU A 58 -3.85 -1.30 12.72
CA GLU A 58 -4.80 -2.33 13.15
C GLU A 58 -6.27 -1.98 12.87
N ALA A 59 -6.60 -0.69 12.73
CA ALA A 59 -7.93 -0.26 12.32
C ALA A 59 -8.30 -0.81 10.94
N TYR A 60 -7.33 -0.84 10.02
CA TYR A 60 -7.53 -1.35 8.68
C TYR A 60 -7.71 -2.87 8.68
N VAL A 61 -7.00 -3.58 9.54
CA VAL A 61 -7.19 -5.03 9.74
C VAL A 61 -8.60 -5.34 10.26
N ILE A 62 -9.05 -4.59 11.27
CA ILE A 62 -10.42 -4.72 11.82
C ILE A 62 -11.47 -4.39 10.75
N HIS A 63 -11.25 -3.33 9.96
CA HIS A 63 -12.13 -2.96 8.86
C HIS A 63 -12.22 -4.07 7.82
N ARG A 64 -11.08 -4.64 7.40
CA ARG A 64 -11.06 -5.76 6.46
C ARG A 64 -11.83 -6.96 6.96
N GLN A 65 -11.63 -7.35 8.22
CA GLN A 65 -12.26 -8.56 8.77
C GLN A 65 -13.77 -8.41 9.02
N LEU A 66 -14.22 -7.21 9.43
CA LEU A 66 -15.61 -7.01 9.89
C LEU A 66 -16.50 -6.29 8.89
N HIS A 67 -15.93 -5.48 7.99
CA HIS A 67 -16.70 -4.56 7.15
C HIS A 67 -16.49 -4.76 5.65
N VAL A 68 -15.45 -5.49 5.21
CA VAL A 68 -15.25 -5.79 3.79
C VAL A 68 -16.04 -7.06 3.45
N PRO A 69 -17.10 -6.96 2.65
CA PRO A 69 -17.87 -8.13 2.24
C PRO A 69 -17.12 -8.95 1.19
N THR A 70 -17.45 -10.24 1.08
CA THR A 70 -16.76 -11.19 0.20
C THR A 70 -16.78 -10.80 -1.28
N ASP A 71 -17.83 -10.12 -1.75
CA ASP A 71 -17.93 -9.63 -3.13
C ASP A 71 -16.97 -8.45 -3.43
N LYS A 72 -16.46 -7.78 -2.38
CA LYS A 72 -15.51 -6.67 -2.50
C LYS A 72 -14.08 -7.03 -2.11
N ILE A 73 -13.83 -8.26 -1.65
CA ILE A 73 -12.49 -8.64 -1.15
C ILE A 73 -11.41 -8.57 -2.24
N ILE A 74 -11.73 -8.96 -3.47
CA ILE A 74 -10.79 -8.89 -4.62
C ILE A 74 -10.41 -7.43 -4.91
N ALA A 75 -11.39 -6.52 -4.91
CA ALA A 75 -11.12 -5.10 -5.12
C ALA A 75 -10.33 -4.51 -3.94
N TRP A 76 -10.66 -4.91 -2.71
CA TRP A 76 -9.92 -4.51 -1.52
C TRP A 76 -8.46 -4.96 -1.58
N ASN A 77 -8.21 -6.23 -1.92
CA ASN A 77 -6.88 -6.79 -2.06
C ASN A 77 -6.03 -5.98 -3.03
N ARG A 78 -6.56 -5.67 -4.22
CA ARG A 78 -5.87 -4.84 -5.21
C ARG A 78 -5.57 -3.42 -4.71
N CYS A 79 -6.50 -2.81 -3.96
CA CYS A 79 -6.28 -1.49 -3.36
C CYS A 79 -5.28 -1.50 -2.18
N ARG A 80 -4.97 -2.69 -1.63
CA ARG A 80 -4.04 -2.87 -0.50
C ARG A 80 -2.78 -3.64 -0.90
N ASP A 81 -2.55 -3.81 -2.19
CA ASP A 81 -1.44 -4.55 -2.79
C ASP A 81 -1.30 -5.99 -2.26
N GLN A 82 -2.44 -6.63 -1.99
CA GLN A 82 -2.52 -8.04 -1.64
C GLN A 82 -2.69 -8.90 -2.91
N GLU A 83 -1.94 -10.00 -2.99
CA GLU A 83 -2.09 -10.96 -4.08
C GLU A 83 -3.46 -11.65 -4.05
N ASP A 84 -4.07 -11.77 -5.23
CA ASP A 84 -5.29 -12.54 -5.42
C ASP A 84 -4.93 -13.97 -5.88
N PRO A 85 -5.60 -15.01 -5.37
CA PRO A 85 -5.37 -16.37 -5.82
C PRO A 85 -5.79 -16.51 -7.29
N PHE A 86 -4.92 -17.11 -8.11
CA PHE A 86 -5.23 -17.45 -9.49
C PHE A 86 -5.75 -18.89 -9.58
N THR A 87 -6.89 -19.09 -10.23
CA THR A 87 -7.42 -20.44 -10.48
C THR A 87 -6.66 -21.08 -11.64
N GLY A 88 -5.88 -22.11 -11.35
CA GLY A 88 -5.29 -22.97 -12.37
C GLY A 88 -6.29 -24.00 -12.87
N VAL A 89 -6.33 -24.21 -14.19
CA VAL A 89 -6.94 -25.42 -14.77
C VAL A 89 -5.84 -26.45 -14.96
N ALA A 90 -5.98 -27.61 -14.33
CA ALA A 90 -5.11 -28.74 -14.64
C ALA A 90 -5.65 -29.42 -15.91
N PRO A 91 -4.81 -29.72 -16.91
CA PRO A 91 -5.24 -30.57 -18.00
C PRO A 91 -5.63 -31.95 -17.43
N VAL A 92 -6.68 -32.55 -17.97
CA VAL A 92 -6.87 -33.99 -17.82
C VAL A 92 -5.64 -34.65 -18.44
N LEU A 93 -4.96 -35.53 -17.70
CA LEU A 93 -3.69 -36.11 -18.14
C LEU A 93 -3.87 -36.85 -19.48
N ASP A 94 -3.43 -36.25 -20.57
CA ASP A 94 -3.16 -36.89 -21.85
C ASP A 94 -1.69 -36.71 -22.23
N ALA A 95 -1.08 -37.81 -22.68
CA ALA A 95 0.33 -37.84 -23.06
C ALA A 95 0.47 -37.33 -24.49
N ASN A 96 0.79 -36.03 -24.67
CA ASN A 96 1.68 -35.47 -25.70
C ASN A 96 1.37 -33.99 -26.07
N SER A 97 2.43 -33.20 -26.33
CA SER A 97 2.50 -31.80 -26.84
C SER A 97 2.65 -30.74 -25.74
N THR A 98 3.78 -30.08 -25.50
CA THR A 98 4.69 -29.21 -26.31
C THR A 98 4.13 -27.81 -26.60
N THR A 99 4.89 -26.81 -26.11
CA THR A 99 4.68 -25.37 -25.88
C THR A 99 4.47 -24.51 -27.15
N THR A 100 3.79 -23.35 -27.13
CA THR A 100 4.25 -22.03 -26.61
C THR A 100 3.14 -20.96 -26.77
N PRO A 101 3.10 -19.88 -25.95
CA PRO A 101 2.48 -18.61 -26.38
C PRO A 101 3.45 -17.41 -26.36
N VAL A 102 3.14 -16.43 -27.21
CA VAL A 102 3.92 -15.24 -27.62
C VAL A 102 3.52 -13.97 -26.82
N THR A 103 4.45 -13.01 -26.76
CA THR A 103 4.53 -11.75 -25.97
C THR A 103 3.66 -10.55 -26.43
N ALA A 104 3.05 -9.87 -25.42
CA ALA A 104 2.74 -8.45 -25.13
C ALA A 104 2.06 -7.44 -26.11
N PRO A 105 1.28 -6.49 -25.54
CA PRO A 105 1.23 -5.09 -26.01
C PRO A 105 1.49 -4.03 -24.90
N GLY A 106 2.04 -2.88 -25.30
CA GLY A 106 2.56 -1.80 -24.43
C GLY A 106 1.58 -0.69 -24.01
N VAL A 107 2.02 0.10 -23.02
CA VAL A 107 1.28 1.19 -22.37
C VAL A 107 1.79 2.55 -22.86
N ARG A 108 0.88 3.52 -23.07
CA ARG A 108 1.16 4.89 -23.52
C ARG A 108 0.75 5.88 -22.41
N GLN A 109 1.65 6.78 -22.01
CA GLN A 109 1.42 7.79 -20.96
C GLN A 109 1.06 9.15 -21.61
N LEU A 110 0.12 9.88 -21.01
CA LEU A 110 -0.21 11.29 -21.33
C LEU A 110 0.36 12.21 -20.23
N PRO A 111 0.78 13.44 -20.55
CA PRO A 111 1.29 14.40 -19.56
C PRO A 111 0.14 15.19 -18.93
N ASP A 112 0.10 15.22 -17.59
CA ASP A 112 -0.85 16.05 -16.83
C ASP A 112 -0.17 17.31 -16.27
N LEU A 113 -0.95 18.39 -16.32
CA LEU A 113 -0.60 19.79 -16.10
C LEU A 113 -0.20 20.09 -14.65
N GLU A 114 0.92 20.78 -14.47
CA GLU A 114 1.36 21.29 -13.17
C GLU A 114 0.42 22.40 -12.69
N ALA A 115 -0.23 22.18 -11.53
CA ALA A 115 -1.02 23.18 -10.84
C ALA A 115 -0.16 23.94 -9.82
N GLU A 116 -0.29 25.27 -9.86
CA GLU A 116 0.39 26.25 -9.00
C GLU A 116 0.07 26.05 -7.50
N PRO A 117 1.05 26.17 -6.59
CA PRO A 117 0.83 25.96 -5.16
C PRO A 117 0.03 27.12 -4.54
N GLN A 118 -1.21 26.83 -4.13
CA GLN A 118 -2.04 27.72 -3.32
C GLN A 118 -1.55 27.73 -1.85
N GLY A 119 -1.59 28.92 -1.23
CA GLY A 119 -1.06 29.18 0.12
C GLY A 119 -1.62 28.29 1.25
N PRO A 120 -0.98 28.30 2.44
CA PRO A 120 -1.17 27.27 3.45
C PRO A 120 -2.57 27.31 4.07
N GLY A 121 -3.35 26.24 3.87
CA GLY A 121 -4.63 25.99 4.55
C GLY A 121 -4.45 25.57 6.01
N GLN A 122 -5.54 25.53 6.78
CA GLN A 122 -5.55 25.14 8.21
C GLN A 122 -6.02 23.69 8.45
N ARG A 123 -6.21 22.91 7.38
CA ARG A 123 -6.69 21.53 7.41
C ARG A 123 -5.63 20.63 6.81
N PHE A 124 -5.20 19.64 7.58
CA PHE A 124 -4.09 18.76 7.21
C PHE A 124 -4.49 17.29 7.38
N VAL A 125 -3.98 16.44 6.50
CA VAL A 125 -3.98 15.00 6.69
C VAL A 125 -2.52 14.59 6.87
N THR A 126 -2.20 14.06 8.03
CA THR A 126 -0.84 13.69 8.41
C THR A 126 -0.71 12.17 8.37
N PHE A 127 0.28 11.67 7.63
CA PHE A 127 0.57 10.24 7.52
C PHE A 127 1.90 9.94 8.21
N ARG A 128 1.89 8.95 9.10
CA ARG A 128 3.09 8.37 9.69
C ARG A 128 3.38 7.05 9.00
N LEU A 129 4.53 6.97 8.35
CA LEU A 129 4.97 5.76 7.65
C LEU A 129 5.59 4.76 8.63
N THR A 130 5.35 3.48 8.36
CA THR A 130 5.98 2.38 9.10
C THR A 130 7.45 2.19 8.71
N GLN A 131 8.17 1.41 9.50
CA GLN A 131 9.56 1.06 9.21
C GLN A 131 9.63 0.00 8.11
N MET A 132 10.66 0.09 7.27
CA MET A 132 10.92 -0.88 6.19
C MET A 132 10.90 -2.34 6.67
N GLN A 133 11.42 -2.60 7.86
CA GLN A 133 11.55 -3.95 8.43
C GLN A 133 10.20 -4.64 8.64
N ASN A 134 9.12 -3.86 8.80
CA ASN A 134 7.76 -4.39 8.91
C ASN A 134 7.14 -4.70 7.54
N LEU A 135 7.65 -4.11 6.46
CA LEU A 135 7.10 -4.27 5.11
C LEU A 135 7.83 -5.31 4.28
N TYR A 136 9.15 -5.49 4.46
CA TYR A 136 9.97 -6.36 3.61
C TYR A 136 10.60 -7.47 4.43
N HIS A 137 10.37 -8.72 4.02
CA HIS A 137 10.96 -9.90 4.63
C HIS A 137 11.92 -10.57 3.65
N GLN A 138 13.11 -10.91 4.13
CA GLN A 138 14.08 -11.70 3.39
C GLN A 138 13.61 -13.14 3.21
N ILE A 139 13.86 -13.71 2.03
CA ILE A 139 13.59 -15.12 1.72
C ILE A 139 14.89 -15.81 1.35
N ILE A 140 15.10 -16.99 1.92
CA ILE A 140 16.17 -17.89 1.51
C ILE A 140 15.73 -18.57 0.22
N ASN A 141 16.55 -18.49 -0.83
CA ASN A 141 16.31 -19.24 -2.05
C ASN A 141 16.23 -20.75 -1.71
N PRO A 142 15.14 -21.45 -2.05
CA PRO A 142 15.00 -22.89 -1.76
C PRO A 142 16.13 -23.77 -2.32
N ALA A 143 16.84 -23.27 -3.34
CA ALA A 143 18.00 -23.94 -3.94
C ALA A 143 19.36 -23.56 -3.29
N ALA A 144 19.39 -22.62 -2.34
CA ALA A 144 20.62 -22.19 -1.68
C ALA A 144 21.04 -23.14 -0.56
N GLN A 145 22.36 -23.28 -0.35
CA GLN A 145 22.89 -23.97 0.83
C GLN A 145 22.73 -23.08 2.07
N THR A 146 22.47 -23.71 3.22
CA THR A 146 22.02 -23.11 4.48
C THR A 146 22.93 -22.01 5.10
N ASP A 147 24.12 -21.76 4.54
CA ASP A 147 25.10 -20.80 5.07
C ASP A 147 25.12 -19.44 4.34
N ASP A 148 24.29 -19.25 3.31
CA ASP A 148 24.34 -18.05 2.43
C ASP A 148 23.37 -16.93 2.84
N ALA A 149 22.66 -17.10 3.95
CA ALA A 149 21.52 -16.28 4.35
C ALA A 149 21.82 -15.20 5.41
N LYS A 150 23.09 -14.99 5.81
CA LYS A 150 23.38 -14.17 6.99
C LYS A 150 23.62 -12.68 6.73
N ASP A 151 23.92 -12.27 5.50
CA ASP A 151 24.33 -10.91 5.18
C ASP A 151 23.59 -10.35 3.95
N LEU A 152 22.26 -10.50 3.96
CA LEU A 152 21.38 -9.84 3.00
C LEU A 152 21.09 -8.42 3.47
N MET A 153 21.53 -7.44 2.71
CA MET A 153 21.23 -6.03 2.99
C MET A 153 20.21 -5.52 1.98
N PHE A 154 19.24 -4.77 2.50
CA PHE A 154 18.31 -3.99 1.71
C PHE A 154 18.72 -2.54 1.70
N SER A 155 18.68 -1.90 0.53
CA SER A 155 18.70 -0.44 0.48
C SER A 155 17.39 0.13 1.01
N THR A 156 17.43 1.33 1.58
CA THR A 156 16.20 2.05 1.95
C THR A 156 15.32 2.29 0.72
N PRO A 157 14.07 1.76 0.69
CA PRO A 157 13.16 1.97 -0.43
C PRO A 157 12.82 3.45 -0.57
N GLN A 158 12.70 3.91 -1.81
CA GLN A 158 12.37 5.30 -2.14
C GLN A 158 10.90 5.39 -2.55
N ILE A 159 10.20 6.41 -2.04
CA ILE A 159 8.84 6.72 -2.48
C ILE A 159 8.95 7.62 -3.71
N SER A 160 8.44 7.12 -4.83
CA SER A 160 8.41 7.84 -6.11
C SER A 160 7.30 8.87 -6.14
N THR A 161 6.11 8.48 -5.68
CA THR A 161 4.89 9.27 -5.81
C THR A 161 4.05 9.10 -4.56
N PHE A 162 3.47 10.20 -4.09
CA PHE A 162 2.55 10.24 -2.95
C PHE A 162 1.44 11.23 -3.28
N ASP A 163 0.31 10.70 -3.78
CA ASP A 163 -0.85 11.52 -4.17
C ASP A 163 -2.03 11.26 -3.23
N LEU A 164 -2.75 12.32 -2.89
CA LEU A 164 -3.97 12.23 -2.09
C LEU A 164 -5.19 12.62 -2.94
N TYR A 165 -6.06 11.66 -3.20
CA TYR A 165 -7.31 11.85 -3.90
C TYR A 165 -8.43 12.20 -2.91
N ILE A 166 -8.99 13.40 -3.06
CA ILE A 166 -10.11 13.91 -2.25
C ILE A 166 -11.28 14.22 -3.17
N SER A 167 -12.46 13.68 -2.85
CA SER A 167 -13.69 13.99 -3.58
C SER A 167 -14.27 15.32 -3.12
N ASN A 168 -14.46 16.24 -4.05
CA ASN A 168 -15.13 17.52 -3.80
C ASN A 168 -16.58 17.44 -4.29
N MET A 169 -17.52 17.82 -3.44
CA MET A 169 -18.93 17.97 -3.81
C MET A 169 -19.27 19.45 -3.95
N PHE A 170 -19.88 19.81 -5.08
CA PHE A 170 -20.31 21.18 -5.36
C PHE A 170 -21.83 21.26 -5.26
N VAL A 171 -22.34 22.30 -4.58
CA VAL A 171 -23.77 22.50 -4.29
C VAL A 171 -24.15 23.93 -4.70
N PRO A 172 -25.37 24.18 -5.22
CA PRO A 172 -25.84 25.53 -5.50
C PRO A 172 -25.72 26.47 -4.29
N PRO A 173 -25.37 27.75 -4.49
CA PRO A 173 -25.08 28.68 -3.40
C PRO A 173 -26.28 28.93 -2.47
N GLU A 174 -27.51 28.87 -3.00
CA GLU A 174 -28.74 29.04 -2.21
C GLU A 174 -28.91 27.91 -1.19
N VAL A 175 -28.66 26.67 -1.60
CA VAL A 175 -28.75 25.49 -0.73
C VAL A 175 -27.60 25.47 0.27
N HIS A 176 -26.40 25.83 -0.17
CA HIS A 176 -25.22 25.91 0.69
C HIS A 176 -25.42 26.93 1.83
N GLY A 177 -25.97 28.12 1.54
CA GLY A 177 -26.26 29.13 2.56
C GLY A 177 -27.28 28.64 3.60
N ILE A 178 -28.40 28.05 3.14
CA ILE A 178 -29.42 27.50 4.04
C ILE A 178 -28.83 26.40 4.94
N PHE A 179 -27.98 25.53 4.38
CA PHE A 179 -27.39 24.44 5.14
C PHE A 179 -26.44 24.94 6.23
N ILE A 180 -25.57 25.90 5.92
CA ILE A 180 -24.64 26.47 6.90
C ILE A 180 -25.38 27.19 8.03
N ASP A 181 -26.43 27.95 7.71
CA ASP A 181 -27.15 28.73 8.71
C ASP A 181 -28.06 27.88 9.61
N ARG A 182 -28.57 26.74 9.11
CA ARG A 182 -29.54 25.90 9.83
C ARG A 182 -28.95 24.65 10.46
N VAL A 183 -27.87 24.10 9.92
CA VAL A 183 -27.23 22.90 10.48
C VAL A 183 -26.19 23.33 11.50
N VAL A 184 -26.58 23.22 12.77
CA VAL A 184 -25.75 23.67 13.90
C VAL A 184 -24.57 22.73 14.16
N PHE A 185 -24.77 21.43 13.98
CA PHE A 185 -23.72 20.42 14.16
C PHE A 185 -23.99 19.18 13.31
N THR A 186 -22.93 18.43 13.03
CA THR A 186 -23.00 17.11 12.40
C THR A 186 -22.40 16.09 13.36
N LEU A 187 -23.10 14.98 13.58
CA LEU A 187 -22.55 13.87 14.34
C LEU A 187 -21.49 13.15 13.51
N ILE A 188 -20.33 12.93 14.12
CA ILE A 188 -19.22 12.19 13.52
C ILE A 188 -18.86 10.99 14.39
N CYS A 189 -18.40 9.91 13.74
CA CYS A 189 -17.79 8.78 14.41
C CYS A 189 -16.27 8.98 14.41
N VAL A 190 -15.62 8.72 15.54
CA VAL A 190 -14.17 8.90 15.74
C VAL A 190 -13.60 7.61 16.32
N GLN A 191 -12.41 7.21 15.87
CA GLN A 191 -11.77 6.03 16.40
C GLN A 191 -10.99 6.34 17.68
N ARG A 192 -11.07 5.44 18.67
CA ARG A 192 -10.27 5.49 19.89
C ARG A 192 -9.49 4.20 20.05
N ARG A 193 -8.24 4.32 20.47
CA ARG A 193 -7.34 3.18 20.70
C ARG A 193 -6.81 3.22 22.13
N GLN A 194 -6.83 2.06 22.79
CA GLN A 194 -6.12 1.81 24.03
C GLN A 194 -5.29 0.53 23.88
N THR A 195 -4.01 0.63 24.19
CA THR A 195 -3.08 -0.51 24.21
C THR A 195 -2.60 -0.70 25.64
N HIS A 196 -2.77 -1.89 26.20
CA HIS A 196 -2.19 -2.23 27.50
C HIS A 196 -0.86 -2.96 27.26
N THR A 197 0.23 -2.35 27.70
CA THR A 197 1.57 -2.98 27.76
C THR A 197 1.72 -3.91 28.94
#